data_AF-A0A1A7BDX9-F1
#
_entry.id   AF-A0A1A7BDX9-F1
#
_cell.length_a   1.000
_cell.length_b   1.000
_cell.length_c   1.000
_cell.angle_alpha   90.00
_cell.angle_beta   90.00
_cell.angle_gamma   90.00
#
_symmetry.space_group_name_H-M   'P 1'
#
loop_
_entity.id
_entity.type
_entity.pdbx_description
1 polymer ?
#
loop_
_entity_poly.entity_id
_entity_poly.type
_entity_poly.pdbx_seq_one_letter_code
_entity_poly.pdbx_strand_id
1 'polypeptide(L)'
;MNDRILADARNIKKLVREAEALADEALLAMARLKQAMLSARQNPEVEVHVGQRALMRLTEAEAQAMAVSTNLLRVHDELSKVARVHAGGDQNIPTEFPAAAMPEAAPAATMVAA
;
A
#
# COMPACT_ATOMS: atom_id res chain seq x y z
N MET A 1 -15.34 -14.19 26.04
CA MET A 1 -14.74 -12.95 25.49
C MET A 1 -15.88 -11.98 25.21
N ASN A 2 -15.76 -10.68 25.52
CA ASN A 2 -16.84 -9.72 25.23
C ASN A 2 -16.93 -9.53 23.70
N ASP A 3 -18.11 -9.70 23.10
CA ASP A 3 -18.32 -9.61 21.64
C ASP A 3 -17.81 -8.30 21.05
N ARG A 4 -17.86 -7.22 21.84
CA ARG A 4 -17.30 -5.91 21.49
C ARG A 4 -15.78 -5.94 21.26
N ILE A 5 -15.03 -6.64 22.11
CA ILE A 5 -13.56 -6.75 21.99
C ILE A 5 -13.18 -7.48 20.70
N LEU A 6 -13.92 -8.54 20.35
CA LEU A 6 -13.70 -9.27 19.10
C LEU A 6 -14.06 -8.43 17.87
N ALA A 7 -15.13 -7.64 17.93
CA ALA A 7 -15.51 -6.73 16.86
C ALA A 7 -14.44 -5.64 16.66
N ASP A 8 -13.95 -5.03 17.76
CA ASP A 8 -12.91 -4.01 17.73
C ASP A 8 -11.61 -4.56 17.14
N ALA A 9 -11.18 -5.76 17.56
CA ALA A 9 -9.97 -6.41 17.05
C ALA A 9 -10.04 -6.68 15.53
N ARG A 10 -11.20 -7.14 15.02
CA ARG A 10 -11.41 -7.34 13.58
C ARG A 10 -11.38 -6.03 12.81
N ASN A 11 -12.00 -4.99 13.35
CA ASN A 11 -11.99 -3.67 12.73
C ASN A 11 -10.57 -3.09 12.66
N ILE A 12 -9.81 -3.17 13.75
CA ILE A 12 -8.40 -2.72 13.78
C ILE A 12 -7.57 -3.48 12.74
N LYS A 13 -7.70 -4.82 12.66
CA LYS A 13 -6.99 -5.64 11.65
C LYS A 13 -7.29 -5.17 10.22
N LYS A 14 -8.55 -4.84 9.92
CA LYS A 14 -8.96 -4.31 8.62
C LYS A 14 -8.30 -2.95 8.37
N LEU A 15 -8.41 -2.01 9.31
CA LEU A 15 -7.89 -0.65 9.18
C LEU A 15 -6.37 -0.59 9.00
N VAL A 16 -5.62 -1.48 9.67
CA VAL A 16 -4.17 -1.57 9.49
C VAL A 16 -3.80 -1.94 8.05
N ARG A 17 -4.47 -2.94 7.46
CA ARG A 17 -4.24 -3.35 6.07
C ARG A 17 -4.63 -2.26 5.08
N GLU A 18 -5.72 -1.55 5.34
CA GLU A 18 -6.12 -0.39 4.52
C GLU A 18 -5.08 0.74 4.60
N ALA A 19 -4.53 1.01 5.78
CA ALA A 19 -3.48 2.01 5.97
C ALA A 19 -2.17 1.63 5.25
N GLU A 20 -1.79 0.35 5.28
CA GLU A 20 -0.64 -0.18 4.53
C GLU A 20 -0.82 -0.01 3.02
N ALA A 21 -1.98 -0.40 2.49
CA ALA A 21 -2.29 -0.24 1.07
C ALA A 21 -2.28 1.25 0.63
N LEU A 22 -2.82 2.14 1.45
CA LEU A 22 -2.83 3.58 1.18
C LEU A 22 -1.40 4.18 1.19
N ALA A 23 -0.50 3.67 2.04
CA ALA A 23 0.89 4.09 2.04
C ALA A 23 1.60 3.73 0.72
N ASP A 24 1.33 2.54 0.18
CA ASP A 24 1.85 2.12 -1.12
C ASP A 24 1.27 2.95 -2.27
N GLU A 25 -0.02 3.26 -2.23
CA GLU A 25 -0.66 4.16 -3.22
C GLU A 25 -0.04 5.57 -3.20
N ALA A 26 0.28 6.10 -2.01
CA ALA A 26 0.95 7.38 -1.87
C ALA A 26 2.35 7.36 -2.50
N LEU A 27 3.13 6.30 -2.27
CA LEU A 27 4.45 6.12 -2.89
C LEU A 27 4.34 6.01 -4.42
N LEU A 28 3.34 5.31 -4.94
CA LEU A 28 3.08 5.22 -6.37
C LEU A 28 2.74 6.59 -6.98
N ALA A 29 1.93 7.39 -6.29
CA ALA A 29 1.60 8.75 -6.71
C ALA A 29 2.85 9.66 -6.74
N MET A 30 3.72 9.57 -5.73
CA MET A 30 4.99 10.30 -5.69
C MET A 30 5.93 9.89 -6.82
N ALA A 31 6.04 8.59 -7.10
CA ALA A 31 6.85 8.08 -8.20
C ALA A 31 6.38 8.61 -9.57
N ARG A 32 5.06 8.64 -9.81
CA ARG A 32 4.46 9.23 -11.02
C ARG A 32 4.77 10.72 -11.13
N LEU A 33 4.67 11.46 -10.02
CA LEU A 33 5.04 12.88 -9.98
C LEU A 33 6.51 13.09 -10.30
N LYS A 34 7.41 12.31 -9.69
CA LYS A 34 8.85 12.36 -9.94
C LYS A 34 9.18 12.07 -11.41
N GLN A 35 8.54 11.07 -12.01
CA GLN A 35 8.68 10.77 -13.42
C GLN A 35 8.29 11.97 -14.29
N ALA A 36 7.12 12.57 -14.04
CA ALA A 36 6.68 13.75 -14.79
C ALA A 36 7.66 14.94 -14.66
N MET A 37 8.19 15.18 -13.46
CA MET A 37 9.20 16.22 -13.23
C MET A 37 10.50 15.96 -13.99
N LEU A 38 10.97 14.71 -14.04
CA LEU A 38 12.17 14.34 -14.78
C LEU A 38 11.96 14.43 -16.30
N SER A 39 10.80 14.00 -16.80
CA SER A 39 10.43 14.14 -18.22
C SER A 39 10.36 15.61 -18.63
N ALA A 40 9.77 16.48 -17.80
CA ALA A 40 9.71 17.92 -18.08
C ALA A 40 11.10 18.56 -18.21
N ARG A 41 12.11 18.08 -17.45
CA ARG A 41 13.51 18.55 -17.54
C ARG A 41 14.24 18.10 -18.80
N GLN A 42 13.67 17.20 -19.59
CA GLN A 42 14.21 16.83 -20.88
C GLN A 42 13.87 17.86 -21.98
N ASN A 43 12.99 18.84 -21.69
CA ASN A 43 12.71 19.93 -22.61
C ASN A 43 13.97 20.81 -22.78
N PRO A 44 14.53 20.95 -24.01
CA PRO A 44 15.71 21.79 -24.26
C PRO A 44 15.52 23.27 -23.93
N GLU A 45 14.28 23.75 -23.87
CA GLU A 45 13.94 25.14 -23.50
C GLU A 45 13.98 25.38 -21.98
N VAL A 46 14.15 24.31 -21.17
CA VAL A 46 14.21 24.38 -19.71
C VAL A 46 15.66 24.23 -19.26
N GLU A 47 16.16 25.18 -18.48
CA GLU A 47 17.52 25.08 -17.94
C GLU A 47 17.66 23.88 -17.01
N VAL A 48 18.81 23.19 -17.07
CA VAL A 48 19.05 21.89 -16.40
C VAL A 48 18.78 21.93 -14.89
N HIS A 49 18.99 23.07 -14.24
CA HIS A 49 18.86 23.23 -12.78
C HIS A 49 17.43 23.58 -12.33
N VAL A 50 16.54 23.92 -13.26
CA VAL A 50 15.14 24.24 -12.96
C VAL A 50 14.46 23.01 -12.35
N GLY A 51 13.77 23.22 -11.22
CA GLY A 51 13.08 22.16 -10.49
C GLY A 51 13.98 21.23 -9.66
N GLN A 52 15.31 21.40 -9.66
CA GLN A 52 16.21 20.54 -8.89
C GLN A 52 15.93 20.58 -7.38
N ARG A 53 15.67 21.77 -6.82
CA ARG A 53 15.30 21.92 -5.41
C ARG A 53 13.95 21.24 -5.09
N ALA A 54 13.02 21.24 -6.05
CA ALA A 54 11.74 20.55 -5.89
C ALA A 54 11.93 19.02 -5.93
N LEU A 55 12.78 18.50 -6.82
CA LEU A 55 13.12 17.06 -6.87
C LEU A 55 13.80 16.58 -5.58
N MET A 56 14.68 17.39 -5.00
CA MET A 56 15.30 17.09 -3.71
C MET A 56 14.24 16.98 -2.61
N ARG A 57 13.33 17.95 -2.52
CA ARG A 57 12.23 17.92 -1.55
C ARG A 57 11.26 16.76 -1.75
N LEU A 58 10.95 16.41 -3.01
CA LEU A 58 10.13 15.23 -3.30
C LEU A 58 10.84 13.95 -2.84
N THR A 59 12.15 13.86 -3.02
CA THR A 59 12.93 12.71 -2.56
C THR A 59 12.99 12.62 -1.04
N GLU A 60 13.10 13.76 -0.34
CA GLU A 60 12.97 13.81 1.12
C GLU A 60 11.59 13.35 1.59
N ALA A 61 10.51 13.79 0.91
CA ALA A 61 9.15 13.37 1.21
C ALA A 61 8.94 11.87 0.98
N GLU A 62 9.47 11.29 -0.11
CA GLU A 62 9.42 9.85 -0.36
C GLU A 62 10.15 9.06 0.73
N ALA A 63 11.32 9.51 1.17
CA ALA A 63 12.05 8.86 2.26
C ALA A 63 11.25 8.85 3.57
N GLN A 64 10.55 9.95 3.88
CA GLN A 64 9.65 10.03 5.02
C GLN A 64 8.46 9.07 4.86
N ALA A 65 7.85 9.00 3.67
CA ALA A 65 6.75 8.08 3.37
C ALA A 65 7.17 6.61 3.52
N MET A 66 8.37 6.24 3.07
CA MET A 66 8.93 4.89 3.29
C MET A 66 9.13 4.58 4.79
N ALA A 67 9.59 5.57 5.56
CA ALA A 67 9.71 5.41 7.01
C ALA A 67 8.35 5.20 7.68
N VAL A 68 7.31 5.91 7.22
CA VAL A 68 5.92 5.71 7.65
C VAL A 68 5.45 4.29 7.35
N SER A 69 5.64 3.80 6.12
CA SER A 69 5.31 2.42 5.73
C SER A 69 6.00 1.38 6.62
N THR A 70 7.29 1.56 6.89
CA THR A 70 8.03 0.68 7.81
C THR A 70 7.46 0.70 9.23
N ASN A 71 7.05 1.87 9.72
CA ASN A 71 6.43 1.99 11.04
C ASN A 71 5.03 1.35 11.09
N LEU A 72 4.25 1.42 10.01
CA LEU A 72 2.96 0.71 9.91
C LEU A 72 3.14 -0.80 10.02
N LEU A 73 4.14 -1.38 9.36
CA LEU A 73 4.45 -2.82 9.48
C LEU A 73 4.80 -3.21 10.93
N ARG A 74 5.50 -2.36 11.67
CA ARG A 74 5.79 -2.59 13.10
C ARG A 74 4.52 -2.49 13.95
N VAL A 75 3.65 -1.51 13.67
CA VAL A 75 2.35 -1.40 14.34
C VAL A 75 1.51 -2.66 14.08
N HIS A 76 1.51 -3.19 12.85
CA HIS A 76 0.83 -4.43 12.50
C HIS A 76 1.38 -5.62 13.30
N ASP A 77 2.70 -5.78 13.40
CA ASP A 77 3.32 -6.84 14.20
C ASP A 77 2.95 -6.74 15.70
N GLU A 78 3.02 -5.54 16.27
CA GLU A 78 2.63 -5.31 17.67
C GLU A 78 1.14 -5.62 17.92
N LEU A 79 0.25 -5.15 17.04
CA LEU A 79 -1.17 -5.46 17.14
C LEU A 79 -1.46 -6.95 16.97
N SER A 80 -0.68 -7.65 16.14
CA SER A 80 -0.79 -9.10 15.96
C SER A 80 -0.38 -9.87 17.21
N LYS A 81 0.64 -9.40 17.95
CA LYS A 81 1.02 -9.94 19.26
C LYS A 81 -0.12 -9.74 20.28
N VAL A 82 -0.67 -8.53 20.36
CA VAL A 82 -1.79 -8.21 21.25
C VAL A 82 -3.02 -9.07 20.94
N ALA A 83 -3.37 -9.22 19.66
CA ALA A 83 -4.52 -10.01 19.22
C ALA A 83 -4.40 -11.51 19.60
N ARG A 84 -3.18 -12.07 19.59
CA ARG A 84 -2.94 -13.45 20.05
C ARG A 84 -3.28 -13.65 21.53
N VAL A 85 -2.97 -12.66 22.36
CA VAL A 85 -3.21 -12.74 23.81
C VAL A 85 -4.67 -12.42 24.16
N HIS A 86 -5.23 -11.39 23.53
CA HIS A 86 -6.50 -10.78 23.99
C HIS A 86 -7.70 -11.04 23.07
N ALA A 87 -7.48 -11.48 21.82
CA ALA A 87 -8.52 -11.69 20.82
C ALA A 87 -8.56 -13.12 20.27
N GLY A 88 -7.84 -14.07 20.89
CA GLY A 88 -7.84 -15.48 20.52
C GLY A 88 -6.95 -15.84 19.32
N GLY A 89 -6.13 -14.90 18.84
CA GLY A 89 -5.23 -15.10 17.70
C GLY A 89 -5.94 -15.24 16.35
N ASP A 90 -5.15 -15.21 15.27
CA ASP A 90 -5.66 -15.50 13.94
C ASP A 90 -5.80 -17.02 13.80
N GLN A 91 -7.03 -17.51 13.67
CA GLN A 91 -7.28 -18.94 13.43
C GLN A 91 -6.98 -19.35 11.98
N ASN A 92 -6.41 -18.43 11.19
CA ASN A 92 -6.05 -18.65 9.78
C ASN A 92 -7.25 -19.15 8.96
N ILE A 93 -8.44 -18.69 9.34
CA ILE A 93 -9.69 -19.05 8.66
C ILE A 93 -9.60 -18.41 7.27
N PRO A 94 -9.62 -19.19 6.18
CA PRO A 94 -9.55 -18.64 4.84
C PRO A 94 -10.65 -17.62 4.62
N THR A 95 -10.31 -16.45 4.08
CA THR A 95 -11.31 -15.46 3.67
C THR A 95 -12.13 -16.06 2.53
N GLU A 96 -13.39 -16.40 2.80
CA GLU A 96 -14.32 -16.82 1.76
C GLU A 96 -14.65 -15.62 0.87
N PHE A 97 -14.16 -15.64 -0.37
CA PHE A 97 -14.54 -14.65 -1.37
C PHE A 97 -15.89 -15.07 -1.97
N PRO A 98 -16.94 -14.22 -1.86
CA PRO A 98 -18.17 -14.48 -2.58
C PRO A 98 -17.88 -14.60 -4.08
N ALA A 99 -18.48 -15.56 -4.77
CA ALA A 99 -18.23 -15.77 -6.20
C ALA A 99 -18.43 -14.50 -7.04
N ALA A 100 -19.33 -13.60 -6.61
CA ALA A 100 -19.57 -12.30 -7.25
C ALA A 100 -18.43 -11.27 -7.09
N ALA A 101 -17.51 -11.47 -6.13
CA ALA A 101 -16.34 -10.61 -5.91
C ALA A 101 -15.10 -11.05 -6.70
N MET A 102 -15.16 -12.23 -7.33
CA MET A 102 -14.13 -12.71 -8.26
C MET A 102 -14.54 -12.27 -9.67
N PRO A 103 -13.79 -11.38 -10.35
CA PRO A 103 -14.06 -11.12 -11.75
C PRO A 103 -13.93 -12.45 -12.51
N GLU A 104 -14.98 -12.79 -13.28
CA GLU A 104 -15.01 -13.97 -14.13
C GLU A 104 -13.70 -14.03 -14.93
N ALA A 105 -12.95 -15.12 -14.74
CA ALA A 105 -11.65 -15.28 -15.38
C ALA A 105 -11.83 -15.11 -16.90
N ALA A 106 -11.30 -14.02 -17.44
CA ALA A 106 -11.30 -13.80 -18.88
C ALA A 106 -10.71 -15.05 -19.56
N PRO A 107 -11.34 -15.58 -20.62
CA PRO A 107 -10.87 -16.79 -21.27
C PRO A 107 -9.44 -16.56 -21.75
N ALA A 108 -8.54 -17.45 -21.36
CA ALA A 108 -7.15 -17.42 -21.76
C ALA A 108 -7.07 -17.33 -23.29
N ALA A 109 -6.54 -16.22 -23.80
CA ALA A 109 -6.29 -16.05 -25.22
C ALA A 109 -5.47 -17.24 -25.71
N THR A 110 -6.08 -18.04 -26.59
CA THR A 110 -5.42 -19.16 -27.24
C THR A 110 -4.30 -18.59 -28.10
N MET A 111 -3.06 -18.69 -27.60
CA MET A 111 -1.87 -18.49 -28.40
C MET A 111 -1.83 -19.60 -29.45
N VAL A 112 -2.39 -19.34 -30.63
CA VAL A 112 -2.20 -20.19 -31.80
C VAL A 112 -0.75 -20.02 -32.24
N ALA A 113 0.03 -21.07 -32.02
CA ALA A 113 1.35 -21.23 -32.61
C ALA A 113 1.20 -21.80 -34.04
N ALA A 114 2.03 -21.25 -34.94
CA ALA A 114 2.28 -21.60 -36.35
C ALA A 114 1.26 -21.11 -37.38
#